data_AF-A0A9K3GL80-F1
#
_entry.id   AF-A0A9K3GL80-F1
#
_cell.length_a   1.000
_cell.length_b   1.000
_cell.length_c   1.000
_cell.angle_alpha   90.00
_cell.angle_beta   90.00
_cell.angle_gamma   90.00
#
_symmetry.space_group_name_H-M   'P 1'
#
loop_
_entity.id
_entity.type
_entity.pdbx_description
1 polymer ?
#
loop_
_entity_poly.entity_id
_entity_poly.type
_entity_poly.pdbx_seq_one_letter_code
_entity_poly.pdbx_strand_id
1 'polypeptide(L)'
;VSVHYTGTLNDDARTQFDSSIPRGSPFSFTAGVGQVIQGWDRGVVGMTVGTKADLLIHPEAGYGARGSPPTIPGGAVLRFEIEVLDLEEDEPSYPVDPEARRAVVAELKAEADGYFRDGAFRKAVTKYQWAINCTSGSYETDHKKKAADKRVEAVLNSNLAACCLETKQYAKGVNAAAAGTKCLEDRDMELSLVMGEEEEEEGAQLPLLFKILVRKANALEGMGHVEEAIEVYNAALAIKTSKKVVRSRDACAKILAKRVKQKKTMYKY
;
A
#
# COMPACT_ATOMS: atom_id res chain seq x y z
N VAL A 1 -0.53 10.40 -11.85
CA VAL A 1 -0.87 9.67 -13.11
C VAL A 1 0.34 8.86 -13.54
N SER A 2 0.16 7.60 -13.97
CA SER A 2 1.21 6.76 -14.54
C SER A 2 0.91 6.43 -16.00
N VAL A 3 1.87 6.62 -16.91
CA VAL A 3 1.66 6.48 -18.35
C VAL A 3 2.77 5.72 -19.08
N HIS A 4 2.41 5.02 -20.15
CA HIS A 4 3.34 4.72 -21.23
C HIS A 4 3.28 5.81 -22.30
N TYR A 5 4.40 6.10 -22.97
CA TYR A 5 4.43 7.08 -24.03
C TYR A 5 5.50 6.81 -25.07
N THR A 6 5.30 7.37 -26.26
CA THR A 6 6.31 7.51 -27.31
C THR A 6 6.25 8.92 -27.87
N GLY A 7 7.40 9.61 -27.90
CA GLY A 7 7.54 10.96 -28.42
C GLY A 7 8.31 11.00 -29.75
N THR A 8 7.78 11.69 -30.75
CA THR A 8 8.39 11.90 -32.07
C THR A 8 8.46 13.39 -32.46
N LEU A 9 9.40 13.75 -33.34
CA LEU A 9 9.62 15.12 -33.81
C LEU A 9 8.83 15.47 -35.08
N ASN A 10 8.50 16.75 -35.22
CA ASN A 10 8.04 17.41 -36.46
C ASN A 10 6.76 16.83 -37.08
N ASP A 11 5.85 16.29 -36.26
CA ASP A 11 4.64 15.59 -36.71
C ASP A 11 4.91 14.37 -37.62
N ASP A 12 6.19 14.00 -37.82
CA ASP A 12 6.55 12.75 -38.44
C ASP A 12 6.66 11.66 -37.36
N ALA A 13 5.90 10.58 -37.53
CA ALA A 13 5.93 9.44 -36.61
C ALA A 13 7.24 8.62 -36.73
N ARG A 14 8.25 9.12 -37.47
CA ARG A 14 9.47 8.37 -37.82
C ARG A 14 10.65 8.75 -36.93
N THR A 15 10.70 10.00 -36.47
CA THR A 15 11.83 10.49 -35.67
C THR A 15 11.51 10.41 -34.18
N GLN A 16 11.51 9.19 -33.63
CA GLN A 16 11.35 8.98 -32.19
C GLN A 16 12.55 9.56 -31.44
N PHE A 17 12.30 10.43 -30.47
CA PHE A 17 13.34 10.97 -29.59
C PHE A 17 13.30 10.35 -28.18
N ASP A 18 12.14 9.82 -27.76
CA ASP A 18 11.99 9.18 -26.45
C ASP A 18 10.80 8.20 -26.41
N SER A 19 10.88 7.15 -25.59
CA SER A 19 9.75 6.23 -25.32
C SER A 19 9.95 5.46 -24.02
N SER A 20 8.89 5.32 -23.24
CA SER A 20 8.92 4.51 -22.00
C SER A 20 8.69 3.01 -22.24
N ILE A 21 8.22 2.61 -23.42
CA ILE A 21 7.91 1.21 -23.73
C ILE A 21 9.18 0.34 -23.78
N PRO A 22 10.27 0.71 -24.50
CA PRO A 22 11.51 -0.08 -24.52
C PRO A 22 12.19 -0.14 -23.15
N ARG A 23 11.94 0.84 -22.27
CA ARG A 23 12.46 0.86 -20.90
C ARG A 23 11.74 -0.13 -19.98
N GLY A 24 10.52 -0.55 -20.34
CA GLY A 24 9.71 -1.46 -19.51
C GLY A 24 9.21 -0.85 -18.20
N SER A 25 9.39 0.46 -17.99
CA SER A 25 8.94 1.17 -16.80
C SER A 25 8.06 2.37 -17.19
N PRO A 26 6.81 2.45 -16.71
CA PRO A 26 5.95 3.62 -16.91
C PRO A 26 6.56 4.90 -16.32
N PHE A 27 6.15 6.04 -16.85
CA PHE A 27 6.50 7.35 -16.31
C PHE A 27 5.36 7.88 -15.44
N SER A 28 5.67 8.27 -14.21
CA SER A 28 4.69 8.78 -13.24
C SER A 28 4.93 10.24 -12.94
N PHE A 29 3.86 11.04 -12.98
CA PHE A 29 3.88 12.47 -12.66
C PHE A 29 2.51 12.93 -12.15
N THR A 30 2.48 14.07 -11.45
CA THR A 30 1.25 14.74 -11.06
C THR A 30 0.82 15.68 -12.20
N ALA A 31 -0.37 15.46 -12.74
CA ALA A 31 -0.91 16.29 -13.83
C ALA A 31 -1.56 17.57 -13.26
N GLY A 32 -1.38 18.70 -13.94
CA GLY A 32 -1.97 19.98 -13.61
C GLY A 32 -1.17 20.84 -12.62
N VAL A 33 0.05 20.41 -12.25
CA VAL A 33 0.91 21.12 -11.28
C VAL A 33 2.21 21.64 -11.91
N GLY A 34 2.37 21.53 -13.22
CA GLY A 34 3.56 22.02 -13.94
C GLY A 34 4.82 21.16 -13.76
N GLN A 35 4.68 19.87 -13.44
CA GLN A 35 5.82 18.95 -13.30
C GLN A 35 6.42 18.53 -14.66
N VAL A 36 5.62 18.61 -15.73
CA VAL A 36 5.98 18.23 -17.10
C VAL A 36 5.73 19.40 -18.05
N ILE A 37 6.10 19.25 -19.34
CA ILE A 37 5.80 20.27 -20.35
C ILE A 37 4.31 20.60 -20.39
N GLN A 38 3.98 21.86 -20.66
CA GLN A 38 2.61 22.36 -20.53
C GLN A 38 1.61 21.60 -21.41
N GLY A 39 2.03 21.12 -22.59
CA GLY A 39 1.19 20.31 -23.47
C GLY A 39 0.78 18.97 -22.84
N TRP A 40 1.67 18.32 -22.08
CA TRP A 40 1.35 17.13 -21.30
C TRP A 40 0.46 17.47 -20.11
N ASP A 41 0.82 18.52 -19.37
CA ASP A 41 0.15 18.91 -18.14
C ASP A 41 -1.32 19.27 -18.39
N ARG A 42 -1.65 19.76 -19.59
CA ARG A 42 -3.02 20.02 -20.03
C ARG A 42 -3.66 18.83 -20.76
N GLY A 43 -2.90 18.15 -21.63
CA GLY A 43 -3.44 17.12 -22.51
C GLY A 43 -3.79 15.81 -21.82
N VAL A 44 -3.19 15.52 -20.66
CA VAL A 44 -3.45 14.29 -19.89
C VAL A 44 -4.59 14.47 -18.88
N VAL A 45 -4.97 15.71 -18.55
CA VAL A 45 -6.06 15.98 -17.60
C VAL A 45 -7.38 15.49 -18.19
N GLY A 46 -8.12 14.70 -17.41
CA GLY A 46 -9.41 14.12 -17.81
C GLY A 46 -9.32 12.78 -18.54
N MET A 47 -8.12 12.27 -18.83
CA MET A 47 -7.94 10.90 -19.32
C MET A 47 -8.27 9.86 -18.24
N THR A 48 -8.75 8.70 -18.65
CA THR A 48 -9.05 7.56 -17.77
C THR A 48 -8.09 6.41 -17.99
N VAL A 49 -7.94 5.53 -17.00
CA VAL A 49 -7.07 4.33 -17.11
C VAL A 49 -7.46 3.47 -18.32
N GLY A 50 -6.46 3.09 -19.11
CA GLY A 50 -6.60 2.30 -20.34
C GLY A 50 -6.85 3.13 -21.61
N THR A 51 -7.00 4.46 -21.50
CA THR A 51 -7.16 5.32 -22.67
C THR A 51 -5.83 5.74 -23.28
N LYS A 52 -5.84 5.90 -24.61
CA LYS A 52 -4.73 6.45 -25.39
C LYS A 52 -5.08 7.82 -25.93
N ALA A 53 -4.12 8.73 -25.92
CA ALA A 53 -4.24 10.06 -26.53
C ALA A 53 -3.01 10.37 -27.38
N ASP A 54 -3.26 10.97 -28.54
CA ASP A 54 -2.23 11.58 -29.37
C ASP A 54 -2.21 13.09 -29.10
N LEU A 55 -1.11 13.57 -28.50
CA LEU A 55 -0.90 14.99 -28.23
C LEU A 55 0.07 15.57 -29.26
N LEU A 56 -0.39 16.56 -30.02
CA LEU A 56 0.46 17.42 -30.84
C LEU A 56 0.79 18.69 -30.06
N ILE A 57 2.07 18.91 -29.77
CA ILE A 57 2.56 19.95 -28.86
C ILE A 57 3.47 20.89 -29.63
N HIS A 58 3.01 22.12 -29.81
CA HIS A 58 3.81 23.19 -30.39
C HIS A 58 4.90 23.68 -29.43
N PRO A 59 5.96 24.33 -29.93
CA PRO A 59 7.12 24.72 -29.12
C PRO A 59 6.76 25.51 -27.88
N GLU A 60 5.74 26.38 -27.94
CA GLU A 60 5.29 27.23 -26.84
C GLU A 60 4.78 26.41 -25.64
N ALA A 61 4.23 25.22 -25.88
CA ALA A 61 3.75 24.30 -24.86
C ALA A 61 4.72 23.11 -24.62
N GLY A 62 5.86 23.10 -25.33
CA GLY A 62 6.91 22.09 -25.26
C GLY A 62 8.22 22.66 -24.68
N TYR A 63 9.31 22.58 -25.46
CA TYR A 63 10.65 23.03 -25.04
C TYR A 63 11.05 24.42 -25.59
N GLY A 64 10.12 25.13 -26.24
CA GLY A 64 10.33 26.49 -26.75
C GLY A 64 11.46 26.62 -27.78
N ALA A 65 11.94 27.85 -27.97
CA ALA A 65 13.04 28.16 -28.89
C ALA A 65 14.38 27.54 -28.48
N ARG A 66 14.53 27.13 -27.21
CA ARG A 66 15.76 26.51 -26.70
C ARG A 66 15.85 25.01 -27.02
N GLY A 67 14.71 24.32 -27.11
CA GLY A 67 14.68 22.87 -27.26
C GLY A 67 15.20 22.13 -26.02
N SER A 68 15.50 20.84 -26.20
CA SER A 68 16.19 20.00 -25.21
C SER A 68 17.34 19.27 -25.90
N PRO A 69 18.50 19.94 -26.07
CA PRO A 69 19.65 19.35 -26.75
C PRO A 69 20.17 18.09 -26.03
N PRO A 70 20.72 17.10 -26.78
CA PRO A 70 20.95 17.10 -28.22
C PRO A 70 19.76 16.57 -29.05
N THR A 71 18.73 16.01 -28.42
CA THR A 71 17.68 15.23 -29.09
C THR A 71 16.52 16.06 -29.60
N ILE A 72 16.18 17.17 -28.93
CA ILE A 72 15.04 18.01 -29.30
C ILE A 72 15.56 19.38 -29.73
N PRO A 73 15.49 19.73 -31.03
CA PRO A 73 15.92 21.05 -31.49
C PRO A 73 14.99 22.15 -30.99
N GLY A 74 15.50 23.37 -30.94
CA GLY A 74 14.70 24.55 -30.64
C GLY A 74 13.59 24.76 -31.67
N GLY A 75 12.39 25.11 -31.23
CA GLY A 75 11.25 25.34 -32.13
C GLY A 75 10.61 24.06 -32.69
N ALA A 76 10.94 22.88 -32.17
CA ALA A 76 10.36 21.63 -32.62
C ALA A 76 8.89 21.46 -32.18
N VAL A 77 8.06 20.97 -33.10
CA VAL A 77 6.73 20.42 -32.78
C VAL A 77 6.91 18.97 -32.34
N LEU A 78 6.26 18.57 -31.26
CA LEU A 78 6.36 17.21 -30.70
C LEU A 78 5.02 16.50 -30.86
N ARG A 79 5.06 15.22 -31.23
CA ARG A 79 3.90 14.34 -31.13
C ARG A 79 4.15 13.30 -30.05
N PHE A 80 3.18 13.12 -29.16
CA PHE A 80 3.23 12.08 -28.14
C PHE A 80 2.01 11.17 -28.26
N GLU A 81 2.24 9.87 -28.42
CA GLU A 81 1.23 8.86 -28.11
C GLU A 81 1.38 8.53 -26.62
N ILE A 82 0.33 8.73 -25.83
CA ILE A 82 0.31 8.51 -24.38
C ILE A 82 -0.80 7.51 -24.04
N GLU A 83 -0.48 6.51 -23.23
CA GLU A 83 -1.42 5.54 -22.67
C GLU A 83 -1.44 5.65 -21.14
N VAL A 84 -2.60 5.94 -20.54
CA VAL A 84 -2.75 6.00 -19.08
C VAL A 84 -2.87 4.59 -18.52
N LEU A 85 -1.93 4.21 -17.67
CA LEU A 85 -1.89 2.89 -17.05
C LEU A 85 -2.50 2.90 -15.64
N ASP A 86 -2.34 4.01 -14.92
CA ASP A 86 -2.89 4.14 -13.57
C ASP A 86 -3.15 5.60 -13.19
N LEU A 87 -4.15 5.80 -12.34
CA LEU A 87 -4.47 7.07 -11.71
C LEU A 87 -4.38 6.86 -10.20
N GLU A 88 -3.32 7.40 -9.61
CA GLU A 88 -3.22 7.50 -8.16
C GLU A 88 -4.06 8.70 -7.71
N GLU A 89 -5.04 8.45 -6.85
CA GLU A 89 -5.80 9.48 -6.16
C GLU A 89 -4.91 10.13 -5.08
N ASP A 90 -5.12 11.41 -4.80
CA ASP A 90 -4.44 12.10 -3.69
C ASP A 90 -5.03 11.66 -2.34
N GLU A 91 -4.17 11.61 -1.32
CA GLU A 91 -4.61 11.34 0.05
C GLU A 91 -5.61 12.43 0.50
N PRO A 92 -6.79 12.05 1.03
CA PRO A 92 -7.78 13.04 1.42
C PRO A 92 -7.32 13.83 2.65
N SER A 93 -7.74 15.10 2.73
CA SER A 93 -7.60 15.87 3.97
C SER A 93 -8.47 15.25 5.07
N TYR A 94 -7.89 15.02 6.24
CA TYR A 94 -8.62 14.46 7.38
C TYR A 94 -9.27 15.54 8.23
N PRO A 95 -10.48 15.28 8.78
CA PRO A 95 -11.06 16.18 9.76
C PRO A 95 -10.21 16.23 11.04
N VAL A 96 -10.31 17.34 11.76
CA VAL A 96 -9.64 17.51 13.07
C VAL A 96 -10.41 16.75 14.15
N ASP A 97 -11.75 16.77 14.08
CA ASP A 97 -12.63 16.12 15.04
C ASP A 97 -12.47 14.58 15.04
N PRO A 98 -12.15 13.95 16.18
CA PRO A 98 -11.95 12.49 16.26
C PRO A 98 -13.14 11.66 15.80
N GLU A 99 -14.37 12.12 16.04
CA GLU A 99 -15.58 11.37 15.66
C GLU A 99 -15.78 11.40 14.15
N ALA A 100 -15.62 12.56 13.52
CA ALA A 100 -15.59 12.69 12.07
C ALA A 100 -14.46 11.86 11.45
N ARG A 101 -13.27 11.78 12.08
CA ARG A 101 -12.17 10.91 11.61
C ARG A 101 -12.58 9.44 11.61
N ARG A 102 -13.25 8.95 12.65
CA ARG A 102 -13.74 7.56 12.71
C ARG A 102 -14.72 7.24 11.58
N ALA A 103 -15.58 8.19 11.21
CA ALA A 103 -16.48 8.03 10.07
C ALA A 103 -15.69 7.88 8.75
N VAL A 104 -14.69 8.74 8.52
CA VAL A 104 -13.80 8.66 7.35
C VAL A 104 -13.02 7.34 7.33
N VAL A 105 -12.49 6.91 8.47
CA VAL A 105 -11.79 5.62 8.60
C VAL A 105 -12.71 4.45 8.24
N ALA A 106 -13.97 4.49 8.68
CA ALA A 106 -14.95 3.43 8.38
C ALA A 106 -15.26 3.36 6.87
N GLU A 107 -15.42 4.51 6.21
CA GLU A 107 -15.65 4.61 4.76
C GLU A 107 -14.45 4.10 3.96
N LEU A 108 -13.25 4.62 4.24
CA LEU A 108 -12.01 4.18 3.58
C LEU A 108 -11.77 2.69 3.75
N LYS A 109 -12.06 2.16 4.96
CA LYS A 109 -11.98 0.73 5.21
C LYS A 109 -13.00 -0.06 4.39
N ALA A 110 -14.24 0.42 4.27
CA ALA A 110 -15.28 -0.25 3.48
C ALA A 110 -14.92 -0.29 1.99
N GLU A 111 -14.40 0.80 1.43
CA GLU A 111 -13.85 0.83 0.07
C GLU A 111 -12.69 -0.14 -0.10
N ALA A 112 -11.72 -0.13 0.83
CA ALA A 112 -10.57 -1.02 0.80
C ALA A 112 -10.99 -2.49 0.85
N ASP A 113 -11.95 -2.84 1.71
CA ASP A 113 -12.53 -4.19 1.80
C ASP A 113 -13.26 -4.56 0.48
N GLY A 114 -13.90 -3.60 -0.19
CA GLY A 114 -14.45 -3.76 -1.54
C GLY A 114 -13.37 -4.13 -2.56
N TYR A 115 -12.36 -3.29 -2.70
CA TYR A 115 -11.22 -3.54 -3.60
C TYR A 115 -10.49 -4.84 -3.30
N PHE A 116 -10.37 -5.22 -2.03
CA PHE A 116 -9.77 -6.49 -1.62
C PHE A 116 -10.57 -7.68 -2.15
N ARG A 117 -11.91 -7.64 -2.05
CA ARG A 117 -12.79 -8.70 -2.59
C ARG A 117 -12.74 -8.79 -4.10
N ASP A 118 -12.59 -7.65 -4.78
CA ASP A 118 -12.51 -7.58 -6.24
C ASP A 118 -11.12 -7.96 -6.79
N GLY A 119 -10.15 -8.28 -5.92
CA GLY A 119 -8.77 -8.60 -6.31
C GLY A 119 -7.95 -7.37 -6.72
N ALA A 120 -8.49 -6.16 -6.58
CA ALA A 120 -7.81 -4.89 -6.84
C ALA A 120 -6.88 -4.51 -5.67
N PHE A 121 -5.93 -5.39 -5.34
CA PHE A 121 -5.13 -5.29 -4.13
C PHE A 121 -4.28 -4.01 -4.03
N ARG A 122 -3.82 -3.45 -5.15
CA ARG A 122 -3.08 -2.17 -5.15
C ARG A 122 -3.95 -1.01 -4.66
N LYS A 123 -5.20 -0.93 -5.13
CA LYS A 123 -6.16 0.08 -4.67
C LYS A 123 -6.52 -0.12 -3.20
N ALA A 124 -6.70 -1.38 -2.79
CA ALA A 124 -6.93 -1.72 -1.39
C ALA A 124 -5.76 -1.28 -0.49
N VAL A 125 -4.50 -1.47 -0.92
CA VAL A 125 -3.31 -1.00 -0.20
C VAL A 125 -3.39 0.50 0.05
N THR A 126 -3.66 1.31 -0.98
CA THR A 126 -3.76 2.77 -0.87
C THR A 126 -4.85 3.18 0.12
N LYS A 127 -6.06 2.64 -0.01
CA LYS A 127 -7.19 2.98 0.87
C LYS A 127 -6.95 2.57 2.32
N TYR A 128 -6.34 1.41 2.58
CA TYR A 128 -5.94 1.03 3.94
C TYR A 128 -4.87 1.96 4.52
N GLN A 129 -3.90 2.42 3.72
CA GLN A 129 -2.89 3.38 4.19
C GLN A 129 -3.52 4.70 4.62
N TRP A 130 -4.46 5.23 3.83
CA TRP A 130 -5.18 6.45 4.20
C TRP A 130 -6.00 6.26 5.46
N ALA A 131 -6.69 5.12 5.60
CA ALA A 131 -7.41 4.81 6.83
C ALA A 131 -6.48 4.76 8.06
N ILE A 132 -5.27 4.20 7.92
CA ILE A 132 -4.26 4.16 8.98
C ILE A 132 -3.79 5.58 9.32
N ASN A 133 -3.41 6.39 8.33
CA ASN A 133 -2.96 7.77 8.53
C ASN A 133 -4.05 8.64 9.18
N CYS A 134 -5.30 8.46 8.76
CA CYS A 134 -6.46 9.11 9.38
C CYS A 134 -6.61 8.71 10.85
N THR A 135 -6.40 7.43 11.18
CA THR A 135 -6.49 6.94 12.57
C THR A 135 -5.33 7.45 13.43
N SER A 136 -4.08 7.36 12.94
CA SER A 136 -2.87 7.67 13.71
C SER A 136 -2.72 9.16 14.06
N GLY A 137 -3.34 10.05 13.30
CA GLY A 137 -3.31 11.51 13.55
C GLY A 137 -4.44 12.03 14.43
N SER A 138 -5.28 11.17 15.02
CA SER A 138 -6.38 11.59 15.90
C SER A 138 -5.86 12.07 17.26
N TYR A 139 -6.36 13.21 17.76
CA TYR A 139 -6.08 13.71 19.11
C TYR A 139 -7.23 13.34 20.07
N GLU A 140 -7.40 12.04 20.30
CA GLU A 140 -8.38 11.53 21.28
C GLU A 140 -7.77 11.54 22.68
N THR A 141 -8.50 12.11 23.63
CA THR A 141 -8.09 12.22 25.04
C THR A 141 -8.73 11.17 25.93
N ASP A 142 -9.87 10.61 25.52
CA ASP A 142 -10.51 9.51 26.23
C ASP A 142 -9.76 8.20 25.97
N HIS A 143 -9.16 7.65 27.02
CA HIS A 143 -8.37 6.43 26.96
C HIS A 143 -9.15 5.20 26.45
N LYS A 144 -10.46 5.06 26.73
CA LYS A 144 -11.27 3.95 26.20
C LYS A 144 -11.46 4.10 24.70
N LYS A 145 -11.74 5.32 24.24
CA LYS A 145 -11.88 5.61 22.81
C LYS A 145 -10.54 5.47 22.08
N LYS A 146 -9.44 5.89 22.68
CA LYS A 146 -8.09 5.71 22.16
C LYS A 146 -7.72 4.23 22.05
N ALA A 147 -8.06 3.42 23.04
CA ALA A 147 -7.93 1.96 22.96
C ALA A 147 -8.77 1.36 21.81
N ALA A 148 -10.00 1.84 21.61
CA ALA A 148 -10.83 1.42 20.48
C ALA A 148 -10.21 1.79 19.12
N ASP A 149 -9.70 3.02 18.99
CA ASP A 149 -9.02 3.51 17.78
C ASP A 149 -7.75 2.68 17.50
N LYS A 150 -6.97 2.37 18.54
CA LYS A 150 -5.78 1.49 18.42
C LYS A 150 -6.14 0.09 17.96
N ARG A 151 -7.25 -0.47 18.43
CA ARG A 151 -7.76 -1.76 17.93
C ARG A 151 -8.14 -1.67 16.45
N VAL A 152 -8.77 -0.58 16.01
CA VAL A 152 -9.10 -0.34 14.60
C VAL A 152 -7.82 -0.23 13.77
N GLU A 153 -6.84 0.55 14.23
CA GLU A 153 -5.53 0.70 13.60
C GLU A 153 -4.82 -0.65 13.42
N ALA A 154 -4.88 -1.53 14.42
CA ALA A 154 -4.34 -2.90 14.33
C ALA A 154 -5.05 -3.74 13.26
N VAL A 155 -6.38 -3.64 13.14
CA VAL A 155 -7.16 -4.33 12.11
C VAL A 155 -6.77 -3.85 10.71
N LEU A 156 -6.67 -2.53 10.53
CA LEU A 156 -6.28 -1.90 9.25
C LEU A 156 -4.88 -2.35 8.84
N ASN A 157 -3.91 -2.27 9.75
CA ASN A 157 -2.54 -2.73 9.53
C ASN A 157 -2.47 -4.23 9.18
N SER A 158 -3.27 -5.06 9.86
CA SER A 158 -3.39 -6.48 9.52
C SER A 158 -3.89 -6.67 8.08
N ASN A 159 -4.92 -5.94 7.67
CA ASN A 159 -5.47 -6.06 6.32
C ASN A 159 -4.54 -5.48 5.24
N LEU A 160 -3.85 -4.38 5.53
CA LEU A 160 -2.77 -3.85 4.69
C LEU A 160 -1.68 -4.90 4.47
N ALA A 161 -1.24 -5.59 5.53
CA ALA A 161 -0.26 -6.67 5.42
C ALA A 161 -0.76 -7.81 4.52
N ALA A 162 -2.06 -8.12 4.54
CA ALA A 162 -2.65 -9.10 3.63
C ALA A 162 -2.56 -8.67 2.17
N CYS A 163 -2.92 -7.42 1.86
CA CYS A 163 -2.81 -6.88 0.51
C CYS A 163 -1.35 -6.83 0.03
N CYS A 164 -0.42 -6.55 0.95
CA CYS A 164 1.01 -6.56 0.65
C CYS A 164 1.53 -7.94 0.27
N LEU A 165 0.99 -9.03 0.84
CA LEU A 165 1.31 -10.40 0.43
C LEU A 165 0.88 -10.67 -1.00
N GLU A 166 -0.34 -10.29 -1.37
CA GLU A 166 -0.89 -10.47 -2.72
C GLU A 166 -0.14 -9.65 -3.77
N THR A 167 0.28 -8.44 -3.41
CA THR A 167 1.04 -7.54 -4.28
C THR A 167 2.56 -7.74 -4.22
N LYS A 168 3.04 -8.72 -3.45
CA LYS A 168 4.47 -9.02 -3.22
C LYS A 168 5.29 -7.85 -2.64
N GLN A 169 4.63 -6.90 -1.97
CA GLN A 169 5.28 -5.81 -1.25
C GLN A 169 5.68 -6.27 0.17
N TYR A 170 6.54 -7.28 0.26
CA TYR A 170 6.77 -8.01 1.51
C TYR A 170 7.33 -7.14 2.64
N ALA A 171 8.31 -6.27 2.37
CA ALA A 171 8.87 -5.37 3.38
C ALA A 171 7.79 -4.45 4.00
N LYS A 172 6.91 -3.91 3.16
CA LYS A 172 5.75 -3.11 3.61
C LYS A 172 4.78 -3.94 4.44
N GLY A 173 4.56 -5.20 4.07
CA GLY A 173 3.75 -6.16 4.83
C GLY A 173 4.32 -6.46 6.22
N VAL A 174 5.65 -6.62 6.35
CA VAL A 174 6.32 -6.81 7.64
C VAL A 174 6.16 -5.57 8.52
N ASN A 175 6.37 -4.37 7.97
CA ASN A 175 6.23 -3.11 8.70
C ASN A 175 4.79 -2.87 9.17
N ALA A 176 3.80 -3.10 8.29
CA ALA A 176 2.39 -2.99 8.65
C ALA A 176 2.02 -3.99 9.76
N ALA A 177 2.49 -5.23 9.68
CA ALA A 177 2.22 -6.21 10.72
C ALA A 177 2.88 -5.84 12.07
N ALA A 178 4.10 -5.30 12.04
CA ALA A 178 4.78 -4.82 13.24
C ALA A 178 4.04 -3.63 13.89
N ALA A 179 3.59 -2.66 13.08
CA ALA A 179 2.77 -1.55 13.56
C ALA A 179 1.45 -2.05 14.16
N GLY A 180 0.79 -3.01 13.52
CA GLY A 180 -0.44 -3.61 14.03
C GLY A 180 -0.25 -4.32 15.37
N THR A 181 0.87 -5.02 15.59
CA THR A 181 1.20 -5.61 16.91
C THR A 181 1.39 -4.52 17.97
N LYS A 182 2.15 -3.47 17.66
CA LYS A 182 2.36 -2.34 18.57
C LYS A 182 1.05 -1.65 18.95
N CYS A 183 0.12 -1.48 18.01
CA CYS A 183 -1.20 -0.91 18.31
C CYS A 183 -1.99 -1.74 19.34
N LEU A 184 -1.84 -3.06 19.36
CA LEU A 184 -2.49 -3.90 20.38
C LEU A 184 -1.83 -3.74 21.75
N GLU A 185 -0.51 -3.61 21.80
CA GLU A 185 0.23 -3.32 23.04
C GLU A 185 -0.15 -1.93 23.60
N ASP A 186 -0.18 -0.91 22.73
CA ASP A 186 -0.61 0.44 23.08
C ASP A 186 -2.06 0.44 23.60
N ARG A 187 -2.97 -0.30 22.95
CA ARG A 187 -4.37 -0.45 23.42
C ARG A 187 -4.43 -0.98 24.85
N ASP A 188 -3.65 -2.01 25.15
CA ASP A 188 -3.67 -2.65 26.47
C ASP A 188 -3.14 -1.71 27.55
N MET A 189 -2.12 -0.92 27.21
CA MET A 189 -1.67 0.19 28.05
C MET A 189 -2.80 1.22 28.28
N GLU A 190 -3.48 1.68 27.24
CA GLU A 190 -4.58 2.66 27.36
C GLU A 190 -5.73 2.14 28.23
N LEU A 191 -6.11 0.87 28.11
CA LEU A 191 -7.16 0.28 28.96
C LEU A 191 -6.72 0.15 30.42
N SER A 192 -5.44 -0.19 30.66
CA SER A 192 -4.90 -0.27 32.02
C SER A 192 -4.95 1.06 32.78
N LEU A 193 -4.98 2.19 32.07
CA LEU A 193 -5.12 3.53 32.66
C LEU A 193 -6.56 3.86 33.09
N VAL A 194 -7.56 3.12 32.60
CA VAL A 194 -8.98 3.40 32.84
C VAL A 194 -9.64 2.43 33.82
N MET A 195 -9.10 1.21 33.93
CA MET A 195 -9.72 0.15 34.71
C MET A 195 -8.82 -0.25 35.89
N GLY A 196 -9.39 -0.17 37.09
CA GLY A 196 -8.99 -1.08 38.16
C GLY A 196 -9.43 -2.49 37.77
N GLU A 197 -8.53 -3.45 37.92
CA GLU A 197 -8.67 -4.90 37.71
C GLU A 197 -10.09 -5.39 37.35
N GLU A 198 -10.41 -5.50 36.05
CA GLU A 198 -11.49 -6.38 35.59
C GLU A 198 -11.01 -7.21 34.39
N GLU A 199 -11.04 -8.53 34.62
CA GLU A 199 -10.40 -9.63 33.88
C GLU A 199 -11.03 -10.01 32.51
N GLU A 200 -11.92 -9.23 31.90
CA GLU A 200 -12.81 -9.80 30.86
C GLU A 200 -12.44 -9.61 29.37
N GLU A 201 -11.40 -8.84 29.01
CA GLU A 201 -11.06 -8.61 27.58
C GLU A 201 -9.71 -9.16 27.07
N GLU A 202 -8.89 -9.82 27.91
CA GLU A 202 -7.60 -10.38 27.48
C GLU A 202 -7.72 -11.35 26.28
N GLY A 203 -8.85 -12.06 26.17
CA GLY A 203 -9.10 -13.02 25.10
C GLY A 203 -9.55 -12.43 23.76
N ALA A 204 -10.03 -11.18 23.74
CA ALA A 204 -10.73 -10.61 22.57
C ALA A 204 -9.81 -10.35 21.37
N GLN A 205 -8.52 -10.15 21.64
CA GLN A 205 -7.54 -9.70 20.66
C GLN A 205 -6.62 -10.81 20.18
N LEU A 206 -6.50 -11.90 20.94
CA LEU A 206 -5.64 -13.04 20.61
C LEU A 206 -5.86 -13.56 19.18
N PRO A 207 -7.11 -13.63 18.65
CA PRO A 207 -7.32 -14.02 17.26
C PRO A 207 -6.74 -13.02 16.25
N LEU A 208 -6.80 -11.72 16.54
CA LEU A 208 -6.25 -10.67 15.68
C LEU A 208 -4.72 -10.68 15.73
N LEU A 209 -4.12 -10.76 16.93
CA LEU A 209 -2.68 -10.87 17.11
C LEU A 209 -2.12 -12.09 16.37
N PHE A 210 -2.77 -13.26 16.50
CA PHE A 210 -2.41 -14.45 15.74
C PHE A 210 -2.40 -14.19 14.23
N LYS A 211 -3.46 -13.54 13.71
CA LYS A 211 -3.58 -13.23 12.28
C LYS A 211 -2.47 -12.29 11.81
N ILE A 212 -2.12 -11.28 12.61
CA ILE A 212 -1.05 -10.32 12.33
C ILE A 212 0.30 -11.04 12.25
N LEU A 213 0.62 -11.88 13.26
CA LEU A 213 1.89 -12.60 13.29
C LEU A 213 2.05 -13.58 12.13
N VAL A 214 0.98 -14.33 11.78
CA VAL A 214 1.02 -15.21 10.61
C VAL A 214 1.26 -14.43 9.32
N ARG A 215 0.64 -13.26 9.16
CA ARG A 215 0.87 -12.38 8.00
C ARG A 215 2.31 -11.86 7.96
N LYS A 216 2.89 -11.48 9.11
CA LYS A 216 4.29 -11.08 9.23
C LYS A 216 5.25 -12.20 8.83
N ALA A 217 5.03 -13.40 9.35
CA ALA A 217 5.85 -14.58 9.03
C ALA A 217 5.80 -14.91 7.52
N ASN A 218 4.60 -14.91 6.92
CA ASN A 218 4.45 -15.11 5.48
C ASN A 218 5.20 -14.04 4.66
N ALA A 219 5.22 -12.79 5.11
CA ALA A 219 5.92 -11.72 4.42
C ALA A 219 7.46 -11.88 4.54
N LEU A 220 7.96 -12.25 5.72
CA LEU A 220 9.37 -12.60 5.93
C LEU A 220 9.81 -13.77 5.04
N GLU A 221 8.97 -14.80 4.89
CA GLU A 221 9.23 -15.88 3.94
C GLU A 221 9.32 -15.37 2.49
N GLY A 222 8.44 -14.47 2.09
CA GLY A 222 8.47 -13.83 0.78
C GLY A 222 9.76 -13.06 0.50
N MET A 223 10.42 -12.56 1.56
CA MET A 223 11.74 -11.91 1.51
C MET A 223 12.91 -12.89 1.57
N GLY A 224 12.66 -14.17 1.84
CA GLY A 224 13.72 -15.18 2.07
C GLY A 224 14.28 -15.20 3.50
N HIS A 225 13.69 -14.46 4.43
CA HIS A 225 14.12 -14.40 5.84
C HIS A 225 13.53 -15.58 6.63
N VAL A 226 13.94 -16.81 6.27
CA VAL A 226 13.30 -18.04 6.76
C VAL A 226 13.47 -18.23 8.28
N GLU A 227 14.60 -17.79 8.85
CA GLU A 227 14.86 -17.94 10.30
C GLU A 227 13.93 -17.06 11.13
N GLU A 228 13.86 -15.78 10.80
CA GLU A 228 12.94 -14.83 11.43
C GLU A 228 11.47 -15.26 11.26
N ALA A 229 11.11 -15.78 10.08
CA ALA A 229 9.76 -16.29 9.84
C ALA A 229 9.40 -17.45 10.79
N ILE A 230 10.33 -18.38 11.03
CA ILE A 230 10.15 -19.51 11.96
C ILE A 230 9.90 -19.00 13.39
N GLU A 231 10.67 -18.01 13.84
CA GLU A 231 10.50 -17.40 15.17
C GLU A 231 9.11 -16.77 15.30
N VAL A 232 8.66 -16.02 14.29
CA VAL A 232 7.34 -15.39 14.30
C VAL A 232 6.21 -16.44 14.24
N TYR A 233 6.35 -17.53 13.49
CA TYR A 233 5.38 -18.63 13.52
C TYR A 233 5.29 -19.31 14.88
N ASN A 234 6.43 -19.52 15.55
CA ASN A 234 6.46 -20.05 16.91
C ASN A 234 5.74 -19.11 17.89
N ALA A 235 6.01 -17.80 17.80
CA ALA A 235 5.31 -16.79 18.60
C ALA A 235 3.79 -16.82 18.35
N ALA A 236 3.36 -16.93 17.08
CA ALA A 236 1.94 -17.07 16.75
C ALA A 236 1.32 -18.33 17.36
N LEU A 237 2.02 -19.47 17.32
CA LEU A 237 1.53 -20.73 17.89
C LEU A 237 1.54 -20.73 19.43
N ALA A 238 2.37 -19.92 20.08
CA ALA A 238 2.38 -19.76 21.54
C ALA A 238 1.13 -19.05 22.10
N ILE A 239 0.41 -18.29 21.26
CA ILE A 239 -0.81 -17.57 21.68
C ILE A 239 -1.89 -18.56 22.16
N LYS A 240 -2.45 -18.29 23.35
CA LYS A 240 -3.48 -19.09 24.01
C LYS A 240 -4.69 -19.26 23.09
N THR A 241 -5.17 -20.50 22.95
CA THR A 241 -6.08 -20.90 21.88
C THR A 241 -7.52 -20.50 22.14
N SER A 242 -8.12 -19.79 21.17
CA SER A 242 -9.58 -19.65 21.02
C SER A 242 -10.09 -20.63 19.95
N LYS A 243 -11.30 -21.18 20.14
CA LYS A 243 -12.00 -22.05 19.16
C LYS A 243 -12.06 -21.44 17.76
N LYS A 244 -12.03 -20.10 17.65
CA LYS A 244 -12.12 -19.36 16.38
C LYS A 244 -10.90 -19.52 15.45
N VAL A 245 -9.77 -20.03 15.94
CA VAL A 245 -8.48 -20.00 15.20
C VAL A 245 -7.89 -21.40 14.94
N VAL A 246 -8.57 -22.47 15.36
CA VAL A 246 -8.03 -23.85 15.36
C VAL A 246 -7.56 -24.29 13.96
N ARG A 247 -8.39 -24.12 12.92
CA ARG A 247 -8.02 -24.51 11.54
C ARG A 247 -6.81 -23.73 11.01
N SER A 248 -6.76 -22.43 11.28
CA SER A 248 -5.66 -21.56 10.84
C SER A 248 -4.36 -21.90 11.57
N ARG A 249 -4.44 -22.35 12.83
CA ARG A 249 -3.29 -22.86 13.60
C ARG A 249 -2.75 -24.15 13.03
N ASP A 250 -3.61 -25.10 12.66
CA ASP A 250 -3.16 -26.36 12.05
C ASP A 250 -2.43 -26.10 10.72
N ALA A 251 -2.94 -25.17 9.91
CA ALA A 251 -2.26 -24.74 8.69
C ALA A 251 -0.89 -24.10 8.99
N CYS A 252 -0.83 -23.19 9.96
CA CYS A 252 0.41 -22.56 10.42
C CYS A 252 1.44 -23.59 10.90
N ALA A 253 1.03 -24.56 11.72
CA ALA A 253 1.89 -25.63 12.22
C ALA A 253 2.46 -26.51 11.10
N LYS A 254 1.66 -26.82 10.07
CA LYS A 254 2.13 -27.55 8.88
C LYS A 254 3.17 -26.77 8.10
N ILE A 255 2.98 -25.46 7.92
CA ILE A 255 3.95 -24.57 7.26
C ILE A 255 5.26 -24.57 8.05
N LEU A 256 5.19 -24.31 9.35
CA LEU A 256 6.34 -24.31 10.24
C LEU A 256 7.12 -25.63 10.17
N ALA A 257 6.43 -26.78 10.27
CA ALA A 257 7.08 -28.09 10.20
C ALA A 257 7.83 -28.31 8.86
N LYS A 258 7.23 -27.87 7.74
CA LYS A 258 7.87 -27.94 6.42
C LYS A 258 9.14 -27.07 6.37
N ARG A 259 9.10 -25.87 6.94
CA ARG A 259 10.23 -24.92 6.94
C ARG A 259 11.38 -25.35 7.83
N VAL A 260 11.08 -25.83 9.04
CA VAL A 260 12.10 -26.39 9.95
C VAL A 260 12.80 -27.58 9.29
N LYS A 261 12.05 -28.43 8.55
CA LYS A 261 12.66 -29.52 7.78
C LYS A 261 13.55 -29.01 6.65
N GLN A 262 13.10 -28.03 5.86
CA GLN A 262 13.91 -27.40 4.80
C GLN A 262 15.20 -26.78 5.34
N LYS A 263 15.10 -26.04 6.45
CA LYS A 263 16.25 -25.44 7.16
C LYS A 263 17.28 -26.52 7.50
N LYS A 264 16.86 -27.61 8.17
CA LYS A 264 17.75 -28.73 8.54
C LYS A 264 18.44 -29.40 7.34
N THR A 265 17.81 -29.40 6.16
CA THR A 265 18.43 -29.95 4.95
C THR A 265 19.47 -29.01 4.35
N MET A 266 19.29 -27.68 4.44
CA MET A 266 20.28 -26.71 3.96
C MET A 266 21.58 -26.72 4.77
N TYR A 267 21.51 -26.85 6.10
CA TYR A 267 22.72 -26.91 6.96
C TYR A 267 23.42 -28.28 7.00
N LYS A 268 22.96 -29.25 6.20
CA LYS A 268 23.58 -30.59 6.11
C LYS A 268 24.61 -30.70 4.98
N TYR A 269 24.83 -29.62 4.22
CA TYR A 269 25.82 -29.48 3.15
C TYR A 269 26.62 -28.21 3.39
#